data_AF-A0A7S0K8A2-F1
#
_entry.id   AF-A0A7S0K8A2-F1
#
_cell.length_a   1.000
_cell.length_b   1.000
_cell.length_c   1.000
_cell.angle_alpha   90.00
_cell.angle_beta   90.00
_cell.angle_gamma   90.00
#
_symmetry.space_group_name_H-M   'P 1'
#
loop_
_entity.id
_entity.type
_entity.pdbx_description
1 polymer ?
#
loop_
_entity_poly.entity_id
_entity_poly.type
_entity_poly.pdbx_seq_one_letter_code
_entity_poly.pdbx_strand_id
1 'polypeptide(L)'
;MARGSSYYNHTKVTEEHRRLRDAEARVTGADWKAIGPYVVDREWGVPREDYSPDGNAWAAFPHSHARSRAYRWGEDGIAGVCNRFQNWAMALALWNGKDPILKERFFGLAGPEGNHGEDAKEIWANEDATPCATWLRMRYVYPMQRFPYEKLVEQSAARTREEPEPELPDALEGGMAALTGGEFWDVTVEYGKASADEVLMRVRARNCRPASAGDAGTETIHILPTLWFRNTWSWGYDQRRPAIRG
;
A
#
# COMPACT_ATOMS: atom_id res chain seq x y z
N MET A 1 -38.56 21.90 -35.00
CA MET A 1 -37.44 20.94 -35.16
C MET A 1 -36.64 20.91 -33.87
N ALA A 2 -36.96 19.99 -32.95
CA ALA A 2 -36.17 19.76 -31.75
C ALA A 2 -35.03 18.80 -32.11
N ARG A 3 -33.78 19.24 -32.01
CA ARG A 3 -32.62 18.33 -32.12
C ARG A 3 -32.55 17.54 -30.83
N GLY A 4 -32.92 16.26 -30.88
CA GLY A 4 -32.75 15.33 -29.79
C GLY A 4 -31.26 15.24 -29.41
N SER A 5 -30.98 15.62 -28.18
CA SER A 5 -29.65 15.54 -27.57
C SER A 5 -29.28 14.06 -27.40
N SER A 6 -28.53 13.50 -28.37
CA SER A 6 -27.94 12.16 -28.31
C SER A 6 -26.65 12.19 -27.46
N TYR A 7 -26.77 12.58 -26.19
CA TYR A 7 -25.64 12.52 -25.25
C TYR A 7 -25.86 11.29 -24.36
N TYR A 8 -25.02 10.27 -24.56
CA TYR A 8 -24.93 8.99 -23.83
C TYR A 8 -25.95 7.89 -24.17
N ASN A 9 -25.59 7.04 -25.14
CA ASN A 9 -26.18 5.72 -25.31
C ASN A 9 -25.54 4.75 -24.29
N HIS A 10 -26.11 4.66 -23.08
CA HIS A 10 -25.65 3.80 -21.96
C HIS A 10 -25.85 2.28 -22.20
N THR A 11 -25.89 1.81 -23.45
CA THR A 11 -26.38 0.46 -23.78
C THR A 11 -25.30 -0.58 -24.06
N LYS A 12 -24.01 -0.21 -24.10
CA LYS A 12 -22.95 -1.20 -24.34
C LYS A 12 -22.56 -1.91 -23.04
N VAL A 13 -23.15 -3.08 -22.83
CA VAL A 13 -22.73 -4.04 -21.80
C VAL A 13 -21.27 -4.43 -22.07
N THR A 14 -20.37 -4.05 -21.16
CA THR A 14 -18.96 -4.48 -21.19
C THR A 14 -18.80 -5.82 -20.45
N GLU A 15 -17.63 -6.45 -20.59
CA GLU A 15 -17.26 -7.61 -19.76
C GLU A 15 -17.34 -7.28 -18.27
N GLU A 16 -16.96 -6.06 -17.88
CA GLU A 16 -17.06 -5.65 -16.48
C GLU A 16 -18.50 -5.61 -15.97
N HIS A 17 -19.46 -5.18 -16.79
CA HIS A 17 -20.88 -5.28 -16.45
C HIS A 17 -21.35 -6.73 -16.32
N ARG A 18 -20.78 -7.67 -17.11
CA ARG A 18 -21.09 -9.10 -16.97
C ARG A 18 -20.55 -9.65 -15.65
N ARG A 19 -19.28 -9.38 -15.34
CA ARG A 19 -18.63 -9.81 -14.08
C ARG A 19 -19.37 -9.29 -12.84
N LEU A 20 -19.80 -8.03 -12.85
CA LEU A 20 -20.58 -7.45 -11.77
C LEU A 20 -21.91 -8.20 -11.57
N ARG A 21 -22.65 -8.45 -12.66
CA ARG A 21 -23.91 -9.22 -12.60
C ARG A 21 -23.69 -10.66 -12.14
N ASP A 22 -22.64 -11.31 -12.62
CA ASP A 22 -22.33 -12.70 -12.23
C ASP A 22 -21.99 -12.78 -10.74
N ALA A 23 -21.22 -11.83 -10.22
CA ALA A 23 -20.89 -11.73 -8.80
C ALA A 23 -22.14 -11.44 -7.94
N GLU A 24 -23.03 -10.53 -8.39
CA GLU A 24 -24.30 -10.23 -7.70
C GLU A 24 -25.26 -11.42 -7.70
N ALA A 25 -25.36 -12.12 -8.83
CA ALA A 25 -26.17 -13.34 -8.98
C ALA A 25 -25.54 -14.57 -8.31
N ARG A 26 -24.32 -14.45 -7.76
CA ARG A 26 -23.55 -15.55 -7.14
C ARG A 26 -23.38 -16.74 -8.07
N VAL A 27 -23.10 -16.47 -9.33
CA VAL A 27 -22.80 -17.51 -10.32
C VAL A 27 -21.58 -18.29 -9.83
N THR A 28 -21.69 -19.62 -9.83
CA THR A 28 -20.63 -20.51 -9.34
C THR A 28 -19.35 -20.30 -10.17
N GLY A 29 -18.23 -20.06 -9.48
CA GLY A 29 -16.93 -19.80 -10.12
C GLY A 29 -16.74 -18.38 -10.67
N ALA A 30 -17.70 -17.47 -10.47
CA ALA A 30 -17.64 -16.09 -10.97
C ALA A 30 -17.74 -15.04 -9.85
N ASP A 31 -17.27 -15.35 -8.64
CA ASP A 31 -17.14 -14.35 -7.56
C ASP A 31 -15.90 -13.48 -7.79
N TRP A 32 -15.98 -12.58 -8.78
CA TRP A 32 -14.87 -11.71 -9.15
C TRP A 32 -14.42 -10.77 -8.01
N LYS A 33 -15.24 -10.57 -6.99
CA LYS A 33 -14.95 -9.76 -5.79
C LYS A 33 -14.41 -10.60 -4.63
N ALA A 34 -14.14 -11.89 -4.84
CA ALA A 34 -13.59 -12.77 -3.80
C ALA A 34 -12.18 -12.32 -3.36
N ILE A 35 -11.39 -11.77 -4.28
CA ILE A 35 -10.02 -11.26 -4.08
C ILE A 35 -10.00 -9.79 -4.51
N GLY A 36 -9.41 -8.91 -3.72
CA GLY A 36 -9.35 -7.48 -4.07
C GLY A 36 -8.46 -6.68 -3.12
N PRO A 37 -8.39 -5.35 -3.30
CA PRO A 37 -7.57 -4.46 -2.48
C PRO A 37 -8.31 -4.16 -1.16
N TYR A 38 -8.59 -5.19 -0.37
CA TYR A 38 -9.29 -5.05 0.91
C TYR A 38 -8.34 -4.98 2.11
N VAL A 39 -7.03 -5.11 1.87
CA VAL A 39 -5.96 -4.85 2.83
C VAL A 39 -5.53 -3.39 2.65
N VAL A 40 -5.31 -2.70 3.77
CA VAL A 40 -4.94 -1.29 3.78
C VAL A 40 -3.42 -1.13 3.62
N ASP A 41 -2.96 0.04 3.18
CA ASP A 41 -1.51 0.29 3.09
C ASP A 41 -0.86 0.57 4.46
N ARG A 42 -1.68 0.90 5.48
CA ARG A 42 -1.29 1.21 6.87
C ARG A 42 -2.42 0.85 7.85
N GLU A 43 -2.13 0.06 8.88
CA GLU A 43 -3.10 -0.33 9.94
C GLU A 43 -2.57 -0.07 11.36
N TRP A 44 -1.36 0.48 11.53
CA TRP A 44 -0.80 0.78 12.86
C TRP A 44 -1.29 2.13 13.43
N GLY A 45 -1.30 2.25 14.76
CA GLY A 45 -1.74 3.47 15.46
C GLY A 45 -3.24 3.72 15.44
N VAL A 46 -4.06 2.68 15.21
CA VAL A 46 -5.53 2.78 15.08
C VAL A 46 -6.25 2.35 16.36
N PRO A 47 -7.42 2.96 16.71
CA PRO A 47 -8.20 2.59 17.90
C PRO A 47 -8.59 1.11 17.98
N ARG A 48 -8.69 0.45 16.82
CA ARG A 48 -9.09 -0.95 16.74
C ARG A 48 -8.03 -1.90 17.30
N GLU A 49 -6.76 -1.51 17.26
CA GLU A 49 -5.65 -2.31 17.78
C GLU A 49 -5.15 -1.81 19.15
N ASP A 50 -5.92 -0.92 19.79
CA ASP A 50 -5.62 -0.42 21.11
C ASP A 50 -6.05 -1.42 22.20
N TYR A 51 -5.09 -1.84 23.00
CA TYR A 51 -5.28 -2.65 24.20
C TYR A 51 -4.58 -2.03 25.41
N SER A 52 -4.22 -0.74 25.31
CA SER A 52 -3.65 0.03 26.39
C SER A 52 -4.71 0.30 27.47
N PRO A 53 -4.31 0.39 28.74
CA PRO A 53 -5.24 0.66 29.83
C PRO A 53 -5.82 2.09 29.80
N ASP A 54 -5.14 3.02 29.12
CA ASP A 54 -5.45 4.45 29.07
C ASP A 54 -6.15 4.88 27.77
N GLY A 55 -6.33 3.98 26.79
CA GLY A 55 -7.01 4.27 25.53
C GLY A 55 -6.17 5.08 24.55
N ASN A 56 -4.85 5.08 24.69
CA ASN A 56 -3.93 5.78 23.82
C ASN A 56 -3.51 4.92 22.63
N ALA A 57 -4.41 4.81 21.66
CA ALA A 57 -4.23 4.01 20.45
C ALA A 57 -2.94 4.32 19.67
N TRP A 58 -2.56 5.60 19.63
CA TRP A 58 -1.37 6.06 18.91
C TRP A 58 -0.07 5.52 19.51
N ALA A 59 0.03 5.47 20.84
CA ALA A 59 1.20 4.95 21.54
C ALA A 59 1.15 3.42 21.76
N ALA A 60 -0.05 2.83 21.76
CA ALA A 60 -0.24 1.40 22.02
C ALA A 60 0.27 0.49 20.89
N PHE A 61 0.18 0.94 19.64
CA PHE A 61 0.68 0.20 18.49
C PHE A 61 1.37 1.10 17.45
N PRO A 62 2.58 1.62 17.76
CA PRO A 62 3.32 2.50 16.87
C PRO A 62 3.89 1.73 15.66
N HIS A 63 4.32 2.49 14.64
CA HIS A 63 4.97 1.95 13.44
C HIS A 63 6.17 1.02 13.74
N SER A 64 6.92 1.27 14.82
CA SER A 64 8.05 0.43 15.21
C SER A 64 7.63 -1.01 15.59
N HIS A 65 6.43 -1.17 16.15
CA HIS A 65 5.87 -2.48 16.50
C HIS A 65 5.21 -3.17 15.30
N ALA A 66 4.69 -2.41 14.33
CA ALA A 66 3.93 -2.90 13.17
C ALA A 66 4.63 -4.05 12.42
N ARG A 67 5.96 -4.04 12.39
CA ARG A 67 6.81 -5.05 11.72
C ARG A 67 7.04 -6.34 12.50
N SER A 68 6.67 -6.37 13.77
CA SER A 68 7.02 -7.47 14.68
C SER A 68 5.86 -7.94 15.54
N ARG A 69 4.66 -7.41 15.31
CA ARG A 69 3.45 -7.76 16.02
C ARG A 69 2.37 -8.18 15.04
N ALA A 70 1.76 -9.33 15.29
CA ALA A 70 0.59 -9.76 14.55
C ALA A 70 -0.61 -8.85 14.88
N TYR A 71 -1.26 -8.36 13.83
CA TYR A 71 -2.52 -7.62 13.94
C TYR A 71 -3.65 -8.56 14.37
N ARG A 72 -4.68 -8.01 15.01
CA ARG A 72 -5.87 -8.79 15.41
C ARG A 72 -6.98 -8.67 14.40
N TRP A 73 -7.28 -7.44 14.00
CA TRP A 73 -8.49 -7.12 13.26
C TRP A 73 -8.25 -6.90 11.77
N GLY A 74 -7.02 -6.53 11.43
CA GLY A 74 -6.60 -6.23 10.07
C GLY A 74 -5.25 -6.84 9.74
N GLU A 75 -4.65 -6.29 8.70
CA GLU A 75 -3.32 -6.51 8.13
C GLU A 75 -3.06 -5.24 7.32
N ASP A 76 -1.80 -4.93 7.07
CA ASP A 76 -1.40 -3.89 6.13
C ASP A 76 -0.36 -4.41 5.13
N GLY A 77 -0.25 -3.73 4.00
CA GLY A 77 0.76 -4.05 2.99
C GLY A 77 0.71 -3.13 1.79
N ILE A 78 1.87 -2.70 1.30
CA ILE A 78 1.97 -1.82 0.11
C ILE A 78 1.41 -2.52 -1.12
N ALA A 79 0.44 -1.89 -1.78
CA ALA A 79 -0.23 -2.44 -2.96
C ALA A 79 -0.78 -3.85 -2.68
N GLY A 80 -1.37 -4.04 -1.50
CA GLY A 80 -1.83 -5.35 -1.08
C GLY A 80 -3.17 -5.77 -1.70
N VAL A 81 -3.34 -7.08 -1.88
CA VAL A 81 -4.62 -7.73 -2.13
C VAL A 81 -4.86 -8.83 -1.11
N CYS A 82 -6.12 -9.11 -0.81
CA CYS A 82 -6.50 -10.20 0.07
C CYS A 82 -7.84 -10.79 -0.39
N ASN A 83 -8.22 -11.94 0.16
CA ASN A 83 -9.59 -12.39 0.00
C ASN A 83 -10.55 -11.50 0.82
N ARG A 84 -11.84 -11.53 0.51
CA ARG A 84 -12.88 -10.71 1.18
C ARG A 84 -12.99 -10.83 2.71
N PHE A 85 -12.36 -11.86 3.29
CA PHE A 85 -12.33 -12.10 4.74
C PHE A 85 -10.95 -11.80 5.36
N GLN A 86 -9.99 -11.39 4.52
CA GLN A 86 -8.59 -11.13 4.86
C GLN A 86 -7.96 -12.28 5.66
N ASN A 87 -8.21 -13.51 5.21
CA ASN A 87 -7.61 -14.71 5.78
C ASN A 87 -6.18 -14.90 5.26
N TRP A 88 -5.94 -14.47 4.02
CA TRP A 88 -4.61 -14.35 3.43
C TRP A 88 -4.47 -12.98 2.77
N ALA A 89 -3.25 -12.47 2.74
CA ALA A 89 -2.90 -11.23 2.06
C ALA A 89 -1.62 -11.43 1.25
N MET A 90 -1.53 -10.72 0.15
CA MET A 90 -0.37 -10.65 -0.72
C MET A 90 -0.05 -9.18 -0.97
N ALA A 91 1.21 -8.78 -0.80
CA ALA A 91 1.62 -7.39 -0.96
C ALA A 91 3.10 -7.29 -1.38
N LEU A 92 3.53 -6.08 -1.70
CA LEU A 92 4.91 -5.78 -2.01
C LEU A 92 5.69 -5.42 -0.75
N ALA A 93 6.89 -6.00 -0.59
CA ALA A 93 7.94 -5.46 0.25
C ALA A 93 9.16 -5.07 -0.59
N LEU A 94 9.81 -3.96 -0.22
CA LEU A 94 11.01 -3.44 -0.88
C LEU A 94 12.14 -3.25 0.13
N TRP A 95 13.38 -3.27 -0.35
CA TRP A 95 14.54 -2.86 0.45
C TRP A 95 15.65 -2.33 -0.46
N ASN A 96 16.14 -1.13 -0.19
CA ASN A 96 17.22 -0.48 -0.96
C ASN A 96 18.63 -0.85 -0.46
N GLY A 97 18.76 -1.75 0.52
CA GLY A 97 20.04 -2.10 1.15
C GLY A 97 20.51 -1.11 2.24
N LYS A 98 19.84 0.03 2.39
CA LYS A 98 20.21 1.13 3.29
C LYS A 98 19.19 1.37 4.40
N ASP A 99 17.92 1.07 4.12
CA ASP A 99 16.85 1.18 5.08
C ASP A 99 17.08 0.22 6.25
N PRO A 100 16.77 0.64 7.49
CA PRO A 100 16.91 -0.22 8.67
C PRO A 100 15.89 -1.37 8.70
N ILE A 101 14.92 -1.37 7.78
CA ILE A 101 13.81 -2.31 7.68
C ILE A 101 13.36 -2.53 6.24
N LEU A 102 12.59 -3.59 6.02
CA LEU A 102 11.80 -3.75 4.81
C LEU A 102 10.72 -2.67 4.74
N LYS A 103 10.57 -2.08 3.55
CA LYS A 103 9.43 -1.22 3.20
C LYS A 103 8.27 -2.10 2.78
N GLU A 104 7.54 -2.60 3.77
CA GLU A 104 6.40 -3.51 3.63
C GLU A 104 5.04 -2.82 3.85
N ARG A 105 5.04 -1.63 4.46
CA ARG A 105 3.88 -0.77 4.75
C ARG A 105 4.30 0.69 4.68
N PHE A 106 3.34 1.59 4.46
CA PHE A 106 3.65 3.01 4.41
C PHE A 106 3.97 3.58 5.80
N PHE A 107 4.98 4.43 5.83
CA PHE A 107 5.30 5.22 6.99
C PHE A 107 4.48 6.50 7.05
N GLY A 108 4.24 6.96 8.27
CA GLY A 108 3.58 8.21 8.57
C GLY A 108 3.84 8.58 10.01
N LEU A 109 3.30 9.72 10.41
CA LEU A 109 3.28 10.21 11.78
C LEU A 109 1.97 9.79 12.44
N ALA A 110 2.05 9.36 13.69
CA ALA A 110 0.89 9.23 14.56
C ALA A 110 0.32 10.61 14.93
N GLY A 111 -0.91 10.66 15.43
CA GLY A 111 -1.58 11.92 15.76
C GLY A 111 -0.74 12.89 16.61
N PRO A 112 -0.11 12.44 17.71
CA PRO A 112 0.76 13.29 18.53
C PRO A 112 2.11 13.66 17.90
N GLU A 113 2.54 12.96 16.85
CA GLU A 113 3.83 13.21 16.17
C GLU A 113 3.71 14.29 15.08
N GLY A 114 2.51 14.47 14.52
CA GLY A 114 2.24 15.45 13.48
C GLY A 114 1.78 16.82 14.01
N ASN A 115 2.30 17.90 13.45
CA ASN A 115 1.82 19.26 13.75
C ASN A 115 0.34 19.49 13.34
N HIS A 116 -0.16 18.72 12.37
CA HIS A 116 -1.57 18.68 11.96
C HIS A 116 -2.25 17.31 12.18
N GLY A 117 -1.67 16.44 13.01
CA GLY A 117 -2.20 15.11 13.31
C GLY A 117 -1.57 14.00 12.47
N GLU A 118 -2.30 12.91 12.21
CA GLU A 118 -1.76 11.79 11.44
C GLU A 118 -1.43 12.20 10.01
N ASP A 119 -0.25 11.82 9.53
CA ASP A 119 0.23 12.26 8.22
C ASP A 119 1.14 11.22 7.56
N ALA A 120 0.83 10.83 6.33
CA ALA A 120 1.62 9.85 5.59
C ALA A 120 2.85 10.51 4.96
N LYS A 121 4.03 9.90 5.10
CA LYS A 121 5.30 10.49 4.63
C LYS A 121 5.86 9.79 3.40
N GLU A 122 4.98 9.19 2.62
CA GLU A 122 5.31 8.40 1.44
C GLU A 122 4.68 9.03 0.20
N ILE A 123 5.22 8.73 -0.98
CA ILE A 123 4.70 9.27 -2.24
C ILE A 123 4.21 8.10 -3.09
N TRP A 124 2.89 7.95 -3.20
CA TRP A 124 2.24 6.91 -3.99
C TRP A 124 0.94 7.38 -4.64
N ALA A 125 0.46 6.63 -5.62
CA ALA A 125 -0.82 6.85 -6.26
C ALA A 125 -1.47 5.52 -6.66
N ASN A 126 -2.76 5.38 -6.36
CA ASN A 126 -3.61 4.38 -7.00
C ASN A 126 -3.99 4.92 -8.38
N GLU A 127 -3.38 4.38 -9.45
CA GLU A 127 -3.48 4.93 -10.80
C GLU A 127 -4.69 4.40 -11.57
N ASP A 128 -5.10 3.14 -11.33
CA ASP A 128 -6.22 2.53 -12.05
C ASP A 128 -6.82 1.35 -11.26
N ALA A 129 -8.13 1.14 -11.42
CA ALA A 129 -8.86 0.01 -10.84
C ALA A 129 -10.17 -0.26 -11.59
N THR A 130 -10.43 -1.52 -11.91
CA THR A 130 -11.77 -1.98 -12.34
C THR A 130 -12.67 -2.27 -11.13
N PRO A 131 -14.01 -2.10 -11.22
CA PRO A 131 -14.96 -2.38 -10.13
C PRO A 131 -14.87 -3.79 -9.50
N CYS A 132 -14.51 -4.81 -10.29
CA CYS A 132 -14.31 -6.19 -9.85
C CYS A 132 -12.85 -6.50 -9.51
N ALA A 133 -11.98 -5.49 -9.44
CA ALA A 133 -10.54 -5.65 -9.20
C ALA A 133 -9.88 -6.66 -10.17
N THR A 134 -10.35 -6.74 -11.41
CA THR A 134 -9.72 -7.54 -12.48
C THR A 134 -8.43 -6.92 -13.02
N TRP A 135 -8.33 -5.61 -12.86
CA TRP A 135 -7.14 -4.81 -13.02
C TRP A 135 -7.03 -3.86 -11.83
N LEU A 136 -5.85 -3.79 -11.23
CA LEU A 136 -5.46 -2.82 -10.22
C LEU A 136 -4.06 -2.32 -10.56
N ARG A 137 -3.79 -1.03 -10.34
CA ARG A 137 -2.47 -0.46 -10.55
C ARG A 137 -2.16 0.60 -9.50
N MET A 138 -1.06 0.40 -8.79
CA MET A 138 -0.47 1.38 -7.87
C MET A 138 0.94 1.74 -8.34
N ARG A 139 1.30 3.01 -8.16
CA ARG A 139 2.66 3.52 -8.34
C ARG A 139 3.20 4.04 -7.02
N TYR A 140 4.46 3.75 -6.73
CA TYR A 140 5.16 4.13 -5.50
C TYR A 140 6.56 4.66 -5.83
N VAL A 141 6.90 5.80 -5.23
CA VAL A 141 8.24 6.41 -5.31
C VAL A 141 9.06 5.94 -4.13
N TYR A 142 10.05 5.08 -4.38
CA TYR A 142 10.92 4.53 -3.35
C TYR A 142 12.35 5.12 -3.43
N PRO A 143 12.79 5.92 -2.45
CA PRO A 143 14.11 6.55 -2.49
C PRO A 143 15.27 5.54 -2.57
N MET A 144 16.31 5.89 -3.34
CA MET A 144 17.56 5.11 -3.39
C MET A 144 18.43 5.32 -2.15
N GLN A 145 18.28 6.46 -1.47
CA GLN A 145 18.92 6.74 -0.19
C GLN A 145 18.10 6.13 0.97
N ARG A 146 18.71 6.03 2.16
CA ARG A 146 18.01 5.59 3.36
C ARG A 146 16.78 6.47 3.59
N PHE A 147 15.63 5.84 3.82
CA PHE A 147 14.40 6.55 4.11
C PHE A 147 14.51 7.29 5.47
N PRO A 148 14.20 8.60 5.53
CA PRO A 148 14.55 9.45 6.66
C PRO A 148 13.49 9.44 7.79
N TYR A 149 13.20 8.26 8.36
CA TYR A 149 12.15 8.08 9.37
C TYR A 149 12.30 9.04 10.56
N GLU A 150 13.49 9.05 11.18
CA GLU A 150 13.75 9.81 12.41
C GLU A 150 13.67 11.31 12.16
N LYS A 151 14.23 11.78 11.04
CA LYS A 151 14.23 13.19 10.65
C LYS A 151 12.81 13.71 10.39
N LEU A 152 11.92 12.91 9.81
CA LEU A 152 10.53 13.29 9.60
C LEU A 152 9.78 13.50 10.93
N VAL A 153 10.02 12.63 11.92
CA VAL A 153 9.45 12.77 13.27
C VAL A 153 10.01 14.01 13.97
N GLU A 154 11.34 14.19 13.94
CA GLU A 154 12.02 15.33 14.56
C GLU A 154 11.58 16.67 13.96
N GLN A 155 11.53 16.76 12.62
CA GLN A 155 11.08 17.97 11.93
C GLN A 155 9.63 18.29 12.26
N SER A 156 8.76 17.29 12.36
CA SER A 156 7.36 17.51 12.69
C SER A 156 7.17 17.98 14.13
N ALA A 157 7.86 17.35 15.08
CA ALA A 157 7.82 17.73 16.49
C ALA A 157 8.34 19.16 16.74
N ALA A 158 9.20 19.68 15.85
CA ALA A 158 9.71 21.04 15.93
C ALA A 158 8.78 22.10 15.33
N ARG A 159 7.77 21.70 14.53
CA ARG A 159 6.84 22.63 13.85
C ARG A 159 5.63 22.93 14.71
N THR A 160 5.17 24.17 14.61
CA THR A 160 3.91 24.63 15.19
C THR A 160 2.73 24.32 14.25
N ARG A 161 1.52 24.56 14.75
CA ARG A 161 0.26 24.41 13.99
C ARG A 161 0.03 25.50 12.93
N GLU A 162 0.93 26.47 12.86
CA GLU A 162 0.89 27.57 11.87
C GLU A 162 1.84 27.30 10.69
N GLU A 163 2.73 26.31 10.84
CA GLU A 163 3.71 25.91 9.84
C GLU A 163 3.18 24.73 9.00
N PRO A 164 3.60 24.60 7.73
CA PRO A 164 3.21 23.46 6.90
C PRO A 164 3.74 22.14 7.47
N GLU A 165 3.22 21.01 7.03
CA GLU A 165 3.72 19.67 7.37
C GLU A 165 5.08 19.39 6.72
N PRO A 166 6.00 18.68 7.38
CA PRO A 166 7.27 18.29 6.77
C PRO A 166 7.06 17.17 5.76
N GLU A 167 7.44 17.39 4.51
CA GLU A 167 7.25 16.38 3.47
C GLU A 167 8.49 15.51 3.29
N LEU A 168 8.35 14.32 2.67
CA LEU A 168 9.50 13.45 2.37
C LEU A 168 10.68 14.21 1.71
N PRO A 169 10.47 15.10 0.71
CA PRO A 169 11.54 15.89 0.13
C PRO A 169 12.26 16.81 1.12
N ASP A 170 11.62 17.29 2.19
CA ASP A 170 12.28 18.12 3.22
C ASP A 170 13.29 17.31 4.05
N ALA A 171 13.07 16.00 4.12
CA ALA A 171 13.86 15.09 4.93
C ALA A 171 14.98 14.38 4.14
N LEU A 172 14.83 14.23 2.82
CA LEU A 172 15.85 13.62 1.96
C LEU A 172 17.15 14.45 1.89
N GLU A 173 18.30 13.77 1.78
CA GLU A 173 19.55 14.41 1.36
C GLU A 173 19.38 14.94 -0.08
N GLY A 174 19.82 16.17 -0.34
CA GLY A 174 19.58 16.86 -1.62
C GLY A 174 18.18 17.45 -1.78
N GLY A 175 17.26 17.16 -0.85
CA GLY A 175 15.91 17.70 -0.84
C GLY A 175 15.07 17.29 -2.06
N MET A 176 14.24 18.22 -2.54
CA MET A 176 13.49 18.04 -3.80
C MET A 176 14.38 17.73 -5.01
N ALA A 177 15.63 18.20 -5.02
CA ALA A 177 16.56 17.96 -6.13
C ALA A 177 16.94 16.48 -6.28
N ALA A 178 16.92 15.70 -5.18
CA ALA A 178 17.13 14.25 -5.25
C ALA A 178 16.02 13.56 -6.07
N LEU A 179 14.76 13.99 -5.87
CA LEU A 179 13.63 13.43 -6.63
C LEU A 179 13.63 13.92 -8.07
N THR A 180 13.81 15.22 -8.32
CA THR A 180 13.81 15.74 -9.70
C THR A 180 15.06 15.28 -10.50
N GLY A 181 16.15 14.96 -9.81
CA GLY A 181 17.35 14.33 -10.36
C GLY A 181 17.24 12.81 -10.58
N GLY A 182 16.13 12.17 -10.17
CA GLY A 182 15.87 10.76 -10.43
C GLY A 182 16.45 9.78 -9.42
N GLU A 183 16.81 10.21 -8.20
CA GLU A 183 17.40 9.37 -7.15
C GLU A 183 16.39 8.49 -6.39
N PHE A 184 15.50 7.86 -7.14
CA PHE A 184 14.46 6.99 -6.64
C PHE A 184 14.13 5.89 -7.65
N TRP A 185 13.54 4.82 -7.14
CA TRP A 185 12.88 3.80 -7.93
C TRP A 185 11.42 4.17 -8.11
N ASP A 186 10.98 4.22 -9.36
CA ASP A 186 9.57 4.30 -9.68
C ASP A 186 9.00 2.88 -9.78
N VAL A 187 8.30 2.47 -8.74
CA VAL A 187 7.78 1.12 -8.59
C VAL A 187 6.31 1.08 -8.96
N THR A 188 5.97 0.34 -10.01
CA THR A 188 4.58 0.06 -10.39
C THR A 188 4.24 -1.36 -9.98
N VAL A 189 3.13 -1.51 -9.26
CA VAL A 189 2.52 -2.80 -8.92
C VAL A 189 1.18 -2.90 -9.65
N GLU A 190 1.01 -3.97 -10.42
CA GLU A 190 -0.21 -4.26 -11.14
C GLU A 190 -0.73 -5.63 -10.74
N TYR A 191 -2.05 -5.74 -10.57
CA TYR A 191 -2.74 -7.02 -10.48
C TYR A 191 -3.62 -7.24 -11.69
N GLY A 192 -3.54 -8.42 -12.26
CA GLY A 192 -4.43 -8.89 -13.33
C GLY A 192 -5.14 -10.18 -12.92
N LYS A 193 -6.42 -10.31 -13.27
CA LYS A 193 -7.18 -11.55 -13.09
C LYS A 193 -7.46 -12.24 -14.42
N ALA A 194 -7.07 -13.50 -14.52
CA ALA A 194 -7.49 -14.36 -15.63
C ALA A 194 -8.89 -14.97 -15.37
N SER A 195 -9.19 -15.28 -14.11
CA SER A 195 -10.48 -15.78 -13.62
C SER A 195 -10.82 -15.14 -12.25
N ALA A 196 -11.93 -15.54 -11.64
CA ALA A 196 -12.32 -15.03 -10.31
C ALA A 196 -11.35 -15.43 -9.18
N ASP A 197 -10.60 -16.52 -9.36
CA ASP A 197 -9.70 -17.15 -8.38
C ASP A 197 -8.23 -17.14 -8.78
N GLU A 198 -7.90 -16.75 -10.02
CA GLU A 198 -6.52 -16.60 -10.51
C GLU A 198 -6.10 -15.13 -10.53
N VAL A 199 -5.13 -14.77 -9.67
CA VAL A 199 -4.54 -13.43 -9.58
C VAL A 199 -3.06 -13.50 -9.96
N LEU A 200 -2.61 -12.54 -10.78
CA LEU A 200 -1.22 -12.34 -11.12
C LEU A 200 -0.78 -10.97 -10.61
N MET A 201 0.35 -10.93 -9.91
CA MET A 201 1.03 -9.68 -9.54
C MET A 201 2.19 -9.43 -10.49
N ARG A 202 2.28 -8.23 -11.06
CA ARG A 202 3.44 -7.74 -11.80
C ARG A 202 4.04 -6.57 -11.05
N VAL A 203 5.34 -6.65 -10.76
CA VAL A 203 6.11 -5.57 -10.17
C VAL A 203 7.13 -5.08 -11.17
N ARG A 204 7.14 -3.77 -11.43
CA ARG A 204 8.15 -3.10 -12.25
C ARG A 204 8.81 -2.02 -11.43
N ALA A 205 10.11 -2.12 -11.20
CA ALA A 205 10.92 -1.03 -10.67
C ALA A 205 11.70 -0.37 -11.81
N ARG A 206 11.45 0.92 -12.07
CA ARG A 206 12.23 1.71 -13.02
C ARG A 206 13.29 2.51 -12.27
N ASN A 207 14.55 2.37 -12.71
CA ASN A 207 15.60 3.31 -12.34
C ASN A 207 15.28 4.68 -12.98
N CYS A 208 15.07 5.71 -12.15
CA CYS A 208 14.77 7.05 -12.65
C CYS A 208 16.00 7.94 -12.86
N ARG A 209 17.21 7.48 -12.50
CA ARG A 209 18.44 8.25 -12.76
C ARG A 209 18.62 8.44 -14.27
N PRO A 210 19.04 9.63 -14.71
CA PRO A 210 19.28 9.87 -16.13
C PRO A 210 20.46 9.03 -16.61
N ALA A 211 20.43 8.60 -17.88
CA ALA A 211 21.51 7.82 -18.48
C ALA A 211 22.87 8.53 -18.43
N SER A 212 22.88 9.88 -18.39
CA SER A 212 24.09 10.69 -18.24
C SER A 212 24.80 10.53 -16.90
N ALA A 213 24.15 9.95 -15.88
CA ALA A 213 24.78 9.63 -14.61
C ALA A 213 25.77 8.45 -14.72
N GLY A 214 25.73 7.69 -15.82
CA GLY A 214 26.59 6.51 -16.03
C GLY A 214 26.44 5.49 -14.89
N ASP A 215 27.54 4.80 -14.57
CA ASP A 215 27.60 3.82 -13.47
C ASP A 215 27.96 4.48 -12.11
N ALA A 216 27.93 5.81 -12.01
CA ALA A 216 28.24 6.51 -10.77
C ALA A 216 27.20 6.13 -9.69
N GLY A 217 27.66 5.30 -8.74
CA GLY A 217 26.90 4.87 -7.58
C GLY A 217 25.83 3.84 -7.90
N THR A 218 26.20 2.64 -8.38
CA THR A 218 25.27 1.50 -8.48
C THR A 218 24.42 1.35 -7.20
N GLU A 219 23.10 1.35 -7.35
CA GLU A 219 22.15 1.17 -6.25
C GLU A 219 21.50 -0.20 -6.34
N THR A 220 21.14 -0.75 -5.18
CA THR A 220 20.45 -2.04 -5.09
C THR A 220 18.99 -1.83 -4.70
N ILE A 221 18.11 -2.63 -5.29
CA ILE A 221 16.74 -2.78 -4.83
C ILE A 221 16.41 -4.26 -4.75
N HIS A 222 15.96 -4.68 -3.59
CA HIS A 222 15.37 -5.99 -3.35
C HIS A 222 13.84 -5.84 -3.46
N ILE A 223 13.24 -6.75 -4.21
CA ILE A 223 11.79 -6.79 -4.47
C ILE A 223 11.27 -8.11 -3.94
N LEU A 224 10.34 -8.04 -2.98
CA LEU A 224 9.83 -9.20 -2.26
C LEU A 224 8.30 -9.22 -2.32
N PRO A 225 7.70 -9.80 -3.37
CA PRO A 225 6.29 -10.16 -3.34
C PRO A 225 6.07 -11.17 -2.21
N THR A 226 5.22 -10.81 -1.25
CA THR A 226 5.06 -11.57 0.00
C THR A 226 3.62 -12.02 0.12
N LEU A 227 3.40 -13.31 0.37
CA LEU A 227 2.10 -13.92 0.63
C LEU A 227 2.10 -14.45 2.07
N TRP A 228 1.07 -14.11 2.84
CA TRP A 228 0.95 -14.57 4.23
C TRP A 228 -0.51 -14.80 4.61
N PHE A 229 -0.70 -15.47 5.74
CA PHE A 229 -2.00 -15.64 6.38
C PHE A 229 -2.13 -14.71 7.58
N ARG A 230 -3.28 -14.05 7.70
CA ARG A 230 -3.61 -13.29 8.92
C ARG A 230 -3.67 -14.24 10.10
N ASN A 231 -3.07 -13.86 11.22
CA ASN A 231 -3.01 -14.70 12.42
C ASN A 231 -4.38 -14.77 13.12
N THR A 232 -5.28 -15.66 12.69
CA THR A 232 -6.59 -15.83 13.34
C THR A 232 -6.58 -16.81 14.50
N TRP A 233 -5.59 -17.71 14.54
CA TRP A 233 -5.50 -18.80 15.53
C TRP A 233 -5.05 -18.34 16.91
N SER A 234 -4.11 -17.39 16.97
CA SER A 234 -3.63 -16.89 18.27
C SER A 234 -4.67 -16.04 18.99
N TRP A 235 -5.64 -15.49 18.24
CA TRP A 235 -6.74 -14.68 18.77
C TRP A 235 -8.02 -15.48 19.06
N GLY A 236 -8.02 -16.79 18.80
CA GLY A 236 -9.14 -17.68 19.12
C GLY A 236 -10.35 -17.58 18.18
N TYR A 237 -10.21 -16.92 17.02
CA TYR A 237 -11.31 -16.85 16.03
C TYR A 237 -11.45 -18.16 15.25
N ASP A 238 -10.32 -18.77 14.87
CA ASP A 238 -10.27 -20.02 14.11
C ASP A 238 -9.01 -20.80 14.48
N GLN A 239 -9.16 -22.02 14.99
CA GLN A 239 -8.04 -22.85 15.42
C GLN A 239 -7.23 -23.43 14.25
N ARG A 240 -7.74 -23.33 13.01
CA ARG A 240 -7.05 -23.84 11.82
C ARG A 240 -5.81 -23.00 11.53
N ARG A 241 -4.68 -23.69 11.34
CA ARG A 241 -3.42 -23.09 10.87
C ARG A 241 -3.25 -23.39 9.39
N PRO A 242 -3.33 -22.37 8.52
CA PRO A 242 -3.19 -22.56 7.09
C PRO A 242 -1.72 -22.80 6.70
N ALA A 243 -1.50 -23.30 5.48
CA ALA A 243 -0.17 -23.57 4.94
C ALA A 243 -0.09 -23.15 3.47
N ILE A 244 1.05 -22.56 3.09
CA ILE A 244 1.40 -22.27 1.69
C ILE A 244 2.14 -23.48 1.14
N ARG A 245 1.76 -23.93 -0.05
CA ARG A 245 2.44 -25.02 -0.78
C ARG A 245 2.85 -24.49 -2.15
N GLY A 246 4.13 -24.64 -2.47
CA GLY A 246 4.70 -24.31 -3.78
C GLY A 246 4.85 -25.54 -4.65
#